data_AF-A0A2A5SUG9-F1
#
_entry.id   AF-A0A2A5SUG9-F1
#
_cell.length_a   1.000
_cell.length_b   1.000
_cell.length_c   1.000
_cell.angle_alpha   90.00
_cell.angle_beta   90.00
_cell.angle_gamma   90.00
#
_symmetry.space_group_name_H-M   'P 1'
#
loop_
_entity.id
_entity.type
_entity.pdbx_description
1 polymer ?
#
loop_
_entity_poly.entity_id
_entity_poly.type
_entity_poly.pdbx_seq_one_letter_code
_entity_poly.pdbx_strand_id
1 'polypeptide(L)'
;MSISRSSDKSVLKTNVGLADFEFSLTKIEFDKESPWNFALTALKNTLSAVDSSKKESVSKISELSVEICLEIRSDLGFGENKKGYGSSASVVCGVVNAVNQFFDLQLSLEKRFEIAAKTHFEVQGSGSMGDIAAIMYGGSVFYQNHNRILPLEIPWKTYVVQTGKAAKTAEKIKIKLSDEFYQTSNELVIEMATAIDIQDFSLFKEKLSENQLLLLENIPEGYMTKELALALNLLNSYPELAAKISGAGFGENLILFAQNSMAIAEVQKKLSEYGINLEEFKIAQKNN
;
A
#
# COMPACT_ATOMS: atom_id res chain seq x y z
N MET A 1 -2.82 -13.74 6.75
CA MET A 1 -2.88 -13.73 8.22
C MET A 1 -3.90 -14.75 8.66
N SER A 2 -3.71 -15.35 9.82
CA SER A 2 -4.63 -16.34 10.38
C SER A 2 -4.84 -16.09 11.87
N ILE A 3 -6.05 -16.35 12.34
CA ILE A 3 -6.41 -16.32 13.76
C ILE A 3 -6.99 -17.67 14.13
N SER A 4 -6.52 -18.23 15.24
CA SER A 4 -7.03 -19.46 15.85
C SER A 4 -7.22 -19.27 17.34
N ARG A 5 -7.96 -20.15 18.01
CA ARG A 5 -8.12 -20.11 19.46
C ARG A 5 -6.84 -20.57 20.16
N SER A 6 -6.51 -19.92 21.26
CA SER A 6 -5.45 -20.29 22.19
C SER A 6 -6.06 -20.70 23.53
N SER A 7 -5.39 -21.58 24.26
CA SER A 7 -5.90 -22.19 25.49
C SER A 7 -5.63 -21.39 26.76
N ASP A 8 -4.65 -20.47 26.75
CA ASP A 8 -4.13 -19.87 27.99
C ASP A 8 -3.92 -18.35 27.89
N LYS A 9 -3.12 -17.91 26.91
CA LYS A 9 -2.94 -16.48 26.57
C LYS A 9 -3.05 -16.26 25.08
N SER A 10 -3.38 -15.03 24.70
CA SER A 10 -3.25 -14.62 23.31
C SER A 10 -1.79 -14.43 22.93
N VAL A 11 -1.46 -14.73 21.68
CA VAL A 11 -0.10 -14.61 21.15
C VAL A 11 -0.12 -14.06 19.72
N LEU A 12 0.77 -13.11 19.45
CA LEU A 12 1.13 -12.69 18.09
C LEU A 12 2.39 -13.43 17.65
N LYS A 13 2.36 -13.99 16.44
CA LYS A 13 3.49 -14.70 15.83
C LYS A 13 3.77 -14.19 14.43
N THR A 14 5.01 -14.31 13.98
CA THR A 14 5.38 -14.00 12.61
C THR A 14 6.58 -14.80 12.11
N ASN A 15 6.71 -14.92 10.79
CA ASN A 15 7.86 -15.54 10.13
C ASN A 15 9.04 -14.58 9.92
N VAL A 16 8.89 -13.29 10.22
CA VAL A 16 9.99 -12.32 10.19
C VAL A 16 10.72 -12.28 11.54
N GLY A 17 11.88 -11.62 11.62
CA GLY A 17 12.72 -11.57 12.82
C GLY A 17 12.14 -10.72 13.97
N LEU A 18 10.98 -11.11 14.48
CA LEU A 18 10.31 -10.53 15.65
C LEU A 18 9.97 -11.65 16.63
N ALA A 19 10.22 -11.40 17.92
CA ALA A 19 9.81 -12.31 18.97
C ALA A 19 8.28 -12.35 19.10
N ASP A 20 7.77 -13.53 19.44
CA ASP A 20 6.35 -13.73 19.78
C ASP A 20 5.95 -12.75 20.90
N PHE A 21 4.70 -12.27 20.86
CA PHE A 21 4.17 -11.33 21.84
C PHE A 21 2.93 -11.88 22.51
N GLU A 22 3.01 -12.15 23.81
CA GLU A 22 1.87 -12.60 24.61
C GLU A 22 1.05 -11.43 25.15
N PHE A 23 -0.27 -11.57 25.14
CA PHE A 23 -1.20 -10.60 25.70
C PHE A 23 -2.49 -11.31 26.16
N SER A 24 -3.41 -10.58 26.80
CA SER A 24 -4.79 -11.05 27.00
C SER A 24 -5.76 -10.18 26.23
N LEU A 25 -6.75 -10.82 25.59
CA LEU A 25 -7.83 -10.11 24.90
C LEU A 25 -8.71 -9.29 25.84
N THR A 26 -8.81 -9.70 27.12
CA THR A 26 -9.57 -8.95 28.13
C THR A 26 -8.91 -7.62 28.51
N LYS A 27 -7.58 -7.52 28.36
CA LYS A 27 -6.80 -6.34 28.70
C LYS A 27 -5.59 -6.22 27.76
N ILE A 28 -5.83 -5.64 26.58
CA ILE A 28 -4.80 -5.39 25.56
C ILE A 28 -4.00 -4.13 25.97
N GLU A 29 -2.91 -4.32 26.69
CA GLU A 29 -1.94 -3.29 27.07
C GLU A 29 -0.59 -3.55 26.41
N PHE A 30 0.00 -2.50 25.83
CA PHE A 30 1.30 -2.56 25.16
C PHE A 30 1.91 -1.17 25.07
N ASP A 31 3.24 -1.14 24.96
CA ASP A 31 3.99 0.08 24.70
C ASP A 31 3.82 0.51 23.23
N LYS A 32 3.69 1.81 22.98
CA LYS A 32 3.68 2.37 21.62
C LYS A 32 5.02 2.15 20.89
N GLU A 33 6.10 1.93 21.62
CA GLU A 33 7.41 1.55 21.03
C GLU A 33 7.48 0.07 20.64
N SER A 34 6.46 -0.74 20.98
CA SER A 34 6.42 -2.14 20.60
C SER A 34 6.50 -2.31 19.08
N PRO A 35 7.32 -3.26 18.58
CA PRO A 35 7.35 -3.58 17.14
C PRO A 35 6.00 -4.13 16.64
N TRP A 36 5.12 -4.57 17.55
CA TRP A 36 3.78 -5.06 17.28
C TRP A 36 2.70 -3.97 17.30
N ASN A 37 3.07 -2.70 17.52
CA ASN A 37 2.12 -1.60 17.72
C ASN A 37 1.05 -1.50 16.60
N PHE A 38 1.43 -1.62 15.33
CA PHE A 38 0.44 -1.64 14.23
C PHE A 38 -0.57 -2.78 14.35
N ALA A 39 -0.12 -3.99 14.68
CA ALA A 39 -0.99 -5.17 14.79
C ALA A 39 -1.89 -5.08 16.03
N LEU A 40 -1.32 -4.70 17.18
CA LEU A 40 -2.07 -4.59 18.43
C LEU A 40 -3.09 -3.44 18.41
N THR A 41 -2.73 -2.30 17.83
CA THR A 41 -3.67 -1.18 17.66
C THR A 41 -4.79 -1.55 16.68
N ALA A 42 -4.48 -2.23 15.57
CA ALA A 42 -5.50 -2.72 14.64
C ALA A 42 -6.46 -3.72 15.31
N LEU A 43 -5.92 -4.66 16.08
CA LEU A 43 -6.71 -5.62 16.84
C LEU A 43 -7.65 -4.91 17.83
N LYS A 44 -7.10 -4.02 18.65
CA LYS A 44 -7.86 -3.26 19.65
C LYS A 44 -8.96 -2.40 19.01
N ASN A 45 -8.63 -1.65 17.95
CA ASN A 45 -9.59 -0.78 17.27
C ASN A 45 -10.68 -1.57 16.55
N THR A 46 -10.35 -2.73 15.97
CA THR A 46 -11.35 -3.60 15.33
C THR A 46 -12.30 -4.22 16.35
N LEU A 47 -11.77 -4.72 17.47
CA LEU A 47 -12.59 -5.27 18.56
C LEU A 47 -13.43 -4.20 19.27
N SER A 48 -12.99 -2.94 19.24
CA SER A 48 -13.76 -1.82 19.82
C SER A 48 -14.78 -1.24 18.83
N ALA A 49 -14.78 -1.65 17.57
CA ALA A 49 -15.66 -1.12 16.55
C ALA A 49 -17.09 -1.62 16.78
N VAL A 50 -18.00 -0.72 17.13
CA VAL A 50 -19.43 -1.02 17.21
C VAL A 50 -20.00 -1.09 15.79
N ASP A 51 -20.71 -2.17 15.47
CA ASP A 51 -21.46 -2.27 14.23
C ASP A 51 -22.62 -1.24 14.26
N SER A 52 -22.68 -0.37 13.25
CA SER A 52 -23.76 0.60 13.07
C SER A 52 -25.13 -0.08 12.87
N SER A 53 -25.13 -1.34 12.39
CA SER A 53 -26.35 -2.08 12.01
C SER A 53 -26.95 -2.88 13.17
N LYS A 54 -26.14 -3.28 14.16
CA LYS A 54 -26.57 -3.91 15.40
C LYS A 54 -26.20 -3.00 16.56
N LYS A 55 -27.20 -2.39 17.22
CA LYS A 55 -27.06 -1.68 18.52
C LYS A 55 -26.56 -2.58 19.67
N GLU A 56 -25.91 -3.70 19.38
CA GLU A 56 -25.19 -4.51 20.35
C GLU A 56 -23.71 -4.22 20.15
N SER A 57 -23.14 -3.47 21.09
CA SER A 57 -21.70 -3.26 21.20
C SER A 57 -20.96 -4.61 21.21
N VAL A 58 -19.74 -4.61 20.70
CA VAL A 58 -18.75 -5.69 20.80
C VAL A 58 -18.34 -6.00 22.27
N SER A 59 -19.06 -5.44 23.25
CA SER A 59 -18.98 -5.77 24.67
C SER A 59 -19.28 -7.25 24.99
N LYS A 60 -19.80 -8.06 24.05
CA LYS A 60 -19.90 -9.51 24.20
C LYS A 60 -18.56 -10.26 23.99
N ILE A 61 -17.56 -9.68 23.30
CA ILE A 61 -16.24 -10.34 23.17
C ILE A 61 -15.44 -10.26 24.47
N SER A 62 -15.61 -9.19 25.25
CA SER A 62 -15.04 -9.12 26.61
C SER A 62 -15.68 -10.12 27.59
N GLU A 63 -16.85 -10.67 27.27
CA GLU A 63 -17.50 -11.74 28.06
C GLU A 63 -17.09 -13.15 27.58
N LEU A 64 -16.53 -13.26 26.37
CA LEU A 64 -15.96 -14.48 25.84
C LEU A 64 -14.54 -14.64 26.40
N SER A 65 -14.32 -15.61 27.29
CA SER A 65 -12.99 -16.04 27.76
C SER A 65 -12.20 -16.74 26.64
N VAL A 66 -12.05 -16.08 25.50
CA VAL A 66 -11.38 -16.60 24.31
C VAL A 66 -10.06 -15.89 24.18
N GLU A 67 -8.98 -16.66 24.20
CA GLU A 67 -7.66 -16.20 23.82
C GLU A 67 -7.36 -16.66 22.38
N ILE A 68 -6.47 -15.94 21.67
CA ILE A 68 -6.20 -16.17 20.25
C ILE A 68 -4.71 -16.31 19.92
N CYS A 69 -4.39 -17.11 18.91
CA CYS A 69 -3.09 -17.05 18.23
C CYS A 69 -3.29 -16.36 16.87
N LEU A 70 -2.73 -15.17 16.71
CA LEU A 70 -2.72 -14.40 15.46
C LEU A 70 -1.34 -14.52 14.80
N GLU A 71 -1.29 -15.15 13.64
CA GLU A 71 -0.07 -15.36 12.88
C GLU A 71 -0.01 -14.44 11.65
N ILE A 72 1.04 -13.62 11.58
CA ILE A 72 1.36 -12.76 10.45
C ILE A 72 2.49 -13.41 9.65
N ARG A 73 2.16 -13.93 8.47
CA ARG A 73 3.17 -14.36 7.49
C ARG A 73 3.37 -13.25 6.45
N SER A 74 4.62 -12.83 6.26
CA SER A 74 4.98 -11.75 5.35
C SER A 74 6.27 -12.04 4.59
N ASP A 75 6.25 -11.75 3.29
CA ASP A 75 7.42 -11.75 2.41
C ASP A 75 7.97 -10.32 2.18
N LEU A 76 7.42 -9.32 2.88
CA LEU A 76 7.80 -7.91 2.76
C LEU A 76 8.99 -7.51 3.65
N GLY A 77 9.45 -8.43 4.49
CA GLY A 77 10.58 -8.24 5.39
C GLY A 77 10.30 -7.35 6.60
N PHE A 78 11.30 -7.21 7.46
CA PHE A 78 11.27 -6.39 8.68
C PHE A 78 12.61 -5.65 8.87
N GLY A 79 12.58 -4.52 9.59
CA GLY A 79 13.75 -3.68 9.81
C GLY A 79 14.45 -3.29 8.51
N GLU A 80 15.71 -3.67 8.39
CA GLU A 80 16.60 -3.39 7.25
C GLU A 80 16.24 -4.13 5.96
N ASN A 81 15.39 -5.15 6.03
CA ASN A 81 14.99 -5.98 4.89
C ASN A 81 13.62 -5.59 4.31
N LYS A 82 13.07 -4.42 4.69
CA LYS A 82 11.77 -3.96 4.17
C LYS A 82 11.84 -3.67 2.67
N LYS A 83 10.82 -4.13 1.93
CA LYS A 83 10.74 -3.98 0.46
C LYS A 83 10.06 -2.70 -0.05
N GLY A 84 9.56 -1.83 0.83
CA GLY A 84 8.93 -0.55 0.44
C GLY A 84 7.47 -0.62 -0.03
N TYR A 85 6.84 -1.79 -0.12
CA TYR A 85 5.47 -1.96 -0.64
C TYR A 85 4.33 -1.73 0.39
N GLY A 86 4.50 -0.81 1.35
CA GLY A 86 3.43 -0.52 2.33
C GLY A 86 3.19 -1.64 3.35
N SER A 87 4.28 -2.19 3.94
CA SER A 87 4.19 -3.32 4.88
C SER A 87 3.39 -3.00 6.15
N SER A 88 3.44 -1.77 6.67
CA SER A 88 2.65 -1.34 7.83
C SER A 88 1.16 -1.32 7.53
N ALA A 89 0.76 -0.73 6.40
CA ALA A 89 -0.61 -0.74 5.92
C ALA A 89 -1.13 -2.16 5.67
N SER A 90 -0.29 -3.05 5.11
CA SER A 90 -0.61 -4.46 4.92
C SER A 90 -0.88 -5.18 6.25
N VAL A 91 -0.09 -4.88 7.28
CA VAL A 91 -0.31 -5.44 8.63
C VAL A 91 -1.65 -4.97 9.20
N VAL A 92 -1.93 -3.67 9.12
CA VAL A 92 -3.19 -3.12 9.65
C VAL A 92 -4.40 -3.71 8.93
N CYS A 93 -4.45 -3.63 7.60
CA CYS A 93 -5.58 -4.15 6.82
C CYS A 93 -5.78 -5.65 7.02
N GLY A 94 -4.69 -6.44 7.07
CA GLY A 94 -4.76 -7.86 7.28
C GLY A 94 -5.31 -8.23 8.67
N VAL A 95 -4.91 -7.50 9.73
CA VAL A 95 -5.43 -7.73 11.08
C VAL A 95 -6.91 -7.38 11.15
N VAL A 96 -7.31 -6.22 10.61
CA VAL A 96 -8.72 -5.81 10.55
C VAL A 96 -9.58 -6.89 9.87
N ASN A 97 -9.15 -7.38 8.70
CA ASN A 97 -9.87 -8.42 7.95
C ASN A 97 -9.92 -9.75 8.71
N ALA A 98 -8.81 -10.19 9.29
CA ALA A 98 -8.74 -11.46 10.00
C ALA A 98 -9.58 -11.43 11.29
N VAL A 99 -9.57 -10.33 12.04
CA VAL A 99 -10.39 -10.14 13.24
C VAL A 99 -11.87 -10.07 12.88
N ASN A 100 -12.23 -9.31 11.84
CA ASN A 100 -13.60 -9.25 11.33
C ASN A 100 -14.13 -10.65 10.97
N GLN A 101 -13.34 -11.45 10.28
CA GLN A 101 -13.71 -12.81 9.88
C GLN A 101 -13.78 -13.77 11.07
N PHE A 102 -12.79 -13.75 11.98
CA PHE A 102 -12.70 -14.70 13.07
C PHE A 102 -13.81 -14.52 14.11
N PHE A 103 -14.14 -13.27 14.43
CA PHE A 103 -15.20 -12.94 15.40
C PHE A 103 -16.57 -12.71 14.75
N ASP A 104 -16.69 -12.91 13.43
CA ASP A 104 -17.92 -12.72 12.67
C ASP A 104 -18.56 -11.34 12.90
N LEU A 105 -17.75 -10.28 12.84
CA LEU A 105 -18.18 -8.92 13.17
C LEU A 105 -19.07 -8.29 12.08
N GLN A 106 -19.10 -8.88 10.87
CA GLN A 106 -19.93 -8.44 9.75
C GLN A 106 -19.70 -6.95 9.35
N LEU A 107 -18.48 -6.44 9.54
CA LEU A 107 -18.12 -5.07 9.18
C LEU A 107 -18.07 -4.89 7.66
N SER A 108 -18.75 -3.85 7.17
CA SER A 108 -18.69 -3.48 5.74
C SER A 108 -17.26 -3.12 5.31
N LEU A 109 -17.00 -3.17 4.01
CA LEU A 109 -15.69 -2.81 3.45
C LEU A 109 -15.28 -1.38 3.82
N GLU A 110 -16.23 -0.44 3.76
CA GLU A 110 -16.03 0.97 4.14
C GLU A 110 -15.68 1.08 5.62
N LYS A 111 -16.36 0.31 6.48
CA LYS A 111 -16.08 0.34 7.92
C LYS A 111 -14.72 -0.24 8.24
N ARG A 112 -14.33 -1.33 7.57
CA ARG A 112 -12.98 -1.90 7.69
C ARG A 112 -11.90 -0.91 7.22
N PHE A 113 -12.15 -0.20 6.12
CA PHE A 113 -11.27 0.88 5.66
C PHE A 113 -11.14 2.00 6.69
N GLU A 114 -12.25 2.49 7.27
CA GLU A 114 -12.25 3.55 8.29
C GLU A 114 -11.41 3.14 9.52
N ILE A 115 -11.60 1.90 10.01
CA ILE A 115 -10.85 1.36 11.15
C ILE A 115 -9.36 1.27 10.81
N ALA A 116 -9.03 0.76 9.63
CA ALA A 116 -7.65 0.62 9.17
C ALA A 116 -6.96 1.98 9.00
N ALA A 117 -7.63 2.95 8.37
CA ALA A 117 -7.12 4.29 8.16
C ALA A 117 -6.88 5.01 9.50
N LYS A 118 -7.85 4.97 10.43
CA LYS A 118 -7.71 5.54 11.76
C LYS A 118 -6.56 4.90 12.53
N THR A 119 -6.46 3.58 12.49
CA THR A 119 -5.40 2.82 13.17
C THR A 119 -4.02 3.20 12.63
N HIS A 120 -3.87 3.24 11.31
CA HIS A 120 -2.59 3.58 10.69
C HIS A 120 -2.18 5.01 11.03
N PHE A 121 -3.12 5.96 10.98
CA PHE A 121 -2.88 7.34 11.39
C PHE A 121 -2.51 7.47 12.87
N GLU A 122 -3.17 6.73 13.77
CA GLU A 122 -2.88 6.73 15.21
C GLU A 122 -1.44 6.29 15.52
N VAL A 123 -0.96 5.26 14.81
CA VAL A 123 0.39 4.71 15.02
C VAL A 123 1.46 5.52 14.29
N GLN A 124 1.22 5.90 13.03
CA GLN A 124 2.22 6.54 12.18
C GLN A 124 2.26 8.07 12.35
N GLY A 125 1.14 8.69 12.73
CA GLY A 125 0.96 10.14 12.88
C GLY A 125 0.86 10.92 11.56
N SER A 126 1.05 10.28 10.41
CA SER A 126 0.93 10.91 9.08
C SER A 126 0.72 9.88 7.98
N GLY A 127 0.11 10.31 6.87
CA GLY A 127 -0.08 9.48 5.67
C GLY A 127 -1.35 9.89 4.93
N SER A 128 -1.40 9.62 3.63
CA SER A 128 -2.57 9.90 2.79
C SER A 128 -3.65 8.82 2.86
N MET A 129 -3.36 7.67 3.50
CA MET A 129 -4.20 6.47 3.53
C MET A 129 -4.46 5.82 2.15
N GLY A 130 -3.74 6.24 1.10
CA GLY A 130 -3.86 5.64 -0.23
C GLY A 130 -3.39 4.19 -0.29
N ASP A 131 -2.37 3.83 0.49
CA ASP A 131 -1.91 2.45 0.66
C ASP A 131 -2.96 1.58 1.37
N ILE A 132 -3.59 2.10 2.43
CA ILE A 132 -4.71 1.46 3.11
C ILE A 132 -5.89 1.25 2.15
N ALA A 133 -6.24 2.27 1.36
CA ALA A 133 -7.32 2.17 0.36
C ALA A 133 -7.03 1.09 -0.68
N ALA A 134 -5.84 1.10 -1.28
CA ALA A 134 -5.43 0.12 -2.28
C ALA A 134 -5.45 -1.33 -1.73
N ILE A 135 -4.96 -1.53 -0.50
CA ILE A 135 -4.91 -2.87 0.12
C ILE A 135 -6.31 -3.33 0.54
N MET A 136 -7.10 -2.44 1.16
CA MET A 136 -8.41 -2.81 1.72
C MET A 136 -9.41 -3.12 0.61
N TYR A 137 -9.46 -2.31 -0.45
CA TYR A 137 -10.40 -2.50 -1.56
C TYR A 137 -9.90 -3.49 -2.61
N GLY A 138 -8.60 -3.79 -2.66
CA GLY A 138 -8.01 -4.62 -3.72
C GLY A 138 -8.16 -3.99 -5.10
N GLY A 139 -7.81 -4.73 -6.16
CA GLY A 139 -7.85 -4.20 -7.51
C GLY A 139 -6.94 -2.99 -7.74
N SER A 140 -7.34 -2.14 -8.70
CA SER A 140 -6.85 -0.77 -8.82
C SER A 140 -7.97 0.18 -8.43
N VAL A 141 -7.60 1.29 -7.79
CA VAL A 141 -8.57 2.27 -7.28
C VAL A 141 -8.18 3.70 -7.65
N PHE A 142 -9.17 4.49 -8.02
CA PHE A 142 -9.09 5.94 -7.96
C PHE A 142 -9.41 6.37 -6.52
N TYR A 143 -8.48 7.08 -5.90
CA TYR A 143 -8.58 7.51 -4.50
C TYR A 143 -8.52 9.03 -4.40
N GLN A 144 -9.49 9.62 -3.69
CA GLN A 144 -9.52 11.06 -3.43
C GLN A 144 -9.99 11.36 -2.00
N ASN A 145 -9.16 12.12 -1.28
CA ASN A 145 -9.47 12.78 -0.01
C ASN A 145 -10.16 11.88 1.04
N HIS A 146 -9.69 10.64 1.23
CA HIS A 146 -10.20 9.70 2.25
C HIS A 146 -11.67 9.25 2.09
N ASN A 147 -12.40 9.80 1.12
CA ASN A 147 -13.85 9.64 1.03
C ASN A 147 -14.29 8.98 -0.28
N ARG A 148 -13.54 9.18 -1.36
CA ARG A 148 -13.91 8.65 -2.68
C ARG A 148 -12.90 7.60 -3.09
N ILE A 149 -13.34 6.35 -3.03
CA ILE A 149 -12.61 5.18 -3.51
C ILE A 149 -13.47 4.56 -4.60
N LEU A 150 -13.03 4.69 -5.86
CA LEU A 150 -13.72 4.12 -7.01
C LEU A 150 -12.86 3.03 -7.63
N PRO A 151 -13.43 1.86 -7.93
CA PRO A 151 -12.70 0.84 -8.66
C PRO A 151 -12.29 1.36 -10.04
N LEU A 152 -11.07 1.04 -10.45
CA LEU A 152 -10.49 1.36 -11.74
C LEU A 152 -9.97 0.07 -12.37
N GLU A 153 -10.29 -0.18 -13.65
CA GLU A 153 -9.80 -1.34 -14.38
C GLU A 153 -8.66 -0.90 -15.30
N ILE A 154 -7.45 -1.37 -15.04
CA ILE A 154 -6.30 -1.05 -15.89
C ILE A 154 -6.24 -2.09 -17.01
N PRO A 155 -6.44 -1.71 -18.29
CA PRO A 155 -6.54 -2.66 -19.40
C PRO A 155 -5.18 -3.14 -19.91
N TRP A 156 -4.09 -2.54 -19.43
CA TRP A 156 -2.73 -2.78 -19.91
C TRP A 156 -1.95 -3.70 -18.97
N LYS A 157 -0.91 -4.34 -19.50
CA LYS A 157 -0.01 -5.15 -18.67
C LYS A 157 0.81 -4.25 -17.77
N THR A 158 1.05 -4.70 -16.55
CA THR A 158 1.75 -3.94 -15.52
C THR A 158 3.00 -4.63 -15.03
N TYR A 159 4.08 -3.86 -14.85
CA TYR A 159 5.38 -4.36 -14.42
C TYR A 159 5.97 -3.47 -13.34
N VAL A 160 6.73 -4.08 -12.43
CA VAL A 160 7.61 -3.36 -11.50
C VAL A 160 9.01 -3.36 -12.08
N VAL A 161 9.65 -2.20 -12.08
CA VAL A 161 11.05 -2.04 -12.51
C VAL A 161 11.88 -1.64 -11.30
N GLN A 162 12.77 -2.51 -10.86
CA GLN A 162 13.52 -2.39 -9.61
C GLN A 162 14.95 -1.96 -9.91
N THR A 163 15.35 -0.78 -9.46
CA THR A 163 16.67 -0.19 -9.76
C THR A 163 17.73 -0.44 -8.69
N GLY A 164 17.39 -1.09 -7.56
CA GLY A 164 18.33 -1.40 -6.49
C GLY A 164 17.71 -1.36 -5.09
N LYS A 165 18.55 -1.42 -4.04
CA LYS A 165 18.10 -1.37 -2.64
C LYS A 165 17.64 0.04 -2.23
N ALA A 166 16.67 0.08 -1.34
CA ALA A 166 16.12 1.27 -0.69
C ALA A 166 17.19 2.32 -0.34
N ALA A 167 17.01 3.55 -0.81
CA ALA A 167 17.77 4.67 -0.27
C ALA A 167 17.21 4.98 1.13
N LYS A 168 17.90 4.50 2.17
CA LYS A 168 17.63 4.88 3.58
C LYS A 168 17.63 6.40 3.80
N THR A 169 18.21 7.14 2.86
CA THR A 169 18.49 8.58 2.93
C THR A 169 17.26 9.48 2.77
N ALA A 170 16.10 8.93 2.42
CA ALA A 170 14.84 9.69 2.37
C ALA A 170 14.13 9.68 3.74
N GLU A 171 14.85 10.00 4.82
CA GLU A 171 14.24 10.31 6.11
C GLU A 171 13.26 11.47 5.90
N LYS A 172 11.99 11.11 5.66
CA LYS A 172 10.78 11.94 5.69
C LYS A 172 11.08 13.43 5.48
N ILE A 173 11.58 13.80 4.29
CA ILE A 173 11.65 15.21 3.94
C ILE A 173 10.20 15.69 3.97
N LYS A 174 9.86 16.56 4.93
CA LYS A 174 8.56 17.20 4.98
C LYS A 174 8.52 18.23 3.86
N ILE A 175 8.23 17.75 2.65
CA ILE A 175 8.10 18.61 1.48
C ILE A 175 6.76 19.33 1.62
N LYS A 176 6.82 20.66 1.62
CA LYS A 176 5.63 21.50 1.52
C LYS A 176 5.49 21.92 0.07
N LEU A 177 4.50 21.37 -0.61
CA LEU A 177 4.17 21.68 -2.01
C LEU A 177 3.15 22.83 -2.04
N SER A 178 3.12 23.57 -3.15
CA SER A 178 2.20 24.70 -3.32
C SER A 178 0.78 24.25 -3.66
N ASP A 179 -0.20 25.14 -3.51
CA ASP A 179 -1.59 24.84 -3.88
C ASP A 179 -1.72 24.59 -5.39
N GLU A 180 -0.95 25.31 -6.21
CA GLU A 180 -0.88 25.09 -7.66
C GLU A 180 -0.37 23.69 -8.00
N PHE A 181 0.64 23.18 -7.29
CA PHE A 181 1.10 21.81 -7.46
C PHE A 181 -0.04 20.81 -7.21
N TYR A 182 -0.78 20.98 -6.11
CA TYR A 182 -1.87 20.06 -5.77
C TYR A 182 -3.02 20.12 -6.78
N GLN A 183 -3.35 21.33 -7.26
CA GLN A 183 -4.36 21.51 -8.30
C GLN A 183 -3.96 20.79 -9.59
N THR A 184 -2.78 21.09 -10.12
CA THR A 184 -2.27 20.47 -11.36
C THR A 184 -2.14 18.96 -11.22
N SER A 185 -1.64 18.48 -10.08
CA SER A 185 -1.54 17.04 -9.83
C SER A 185 -2.91 16.37 -9.80
N ASN A 186 -3.94 17.02 -9.25
CA ASN A 186 -5.29 16.47 -9.20
C ASN A 186 -5.93 16.41 -10.61
N GLU A 187 -5.75 17.46 -11.41
CA GLU A 187 -6.19 17.51 -12.81
C GLU A 187 -5.56 16.37 -13.63
N LEU A 188 -4.24 16.21 -13.56
CA LEU A 188 -3.51 15.13 -14.24
C LEU A 188 -3.99 13.73 -13.83
N VAL A 189 -4.29 13.52 -12.54
CA VAL A 189 -4.81 12.22 -12.06
C VAL A 189 -6.21 11.94 -12.60
N ILE A 190 -7.07 12.95 -12.72
CA ILE A 190 -8.40 12.81 -13.34
C ILE A 190 -8.28 12.50 -14.83
N GLU A 191 -7.36 13.17 -15.54
CA GLU A 191 -7.12 12.91 -16.96
C GLU A 191 -6.55 11.50 -17.20
N MET A 192 -5.61 11.04 -16.36
CA MET A 192 -5.12 9.65 -16.39
C MET A 192 -6.26 8.63 -16.17
N ALA A 193 -7.14 8.87 -15.18
CA ALA A 193 -8.28 8.00 -14.93
C ALA A 193 -9.25 7.97 -16.12
N THR A 194 -9.46 9.13 -16.76
CA THR A 194 -10.28 9.25 -17.97
C THR A 194 -9.67 8.47 -19.13
N ALA A 195 -8.36 8.61 -19.36
CA ALA A 195 -7.63 7.89 -20.40
C ALA A 195 -7.70 6.38 -20.21
N ILE A 196 -7.64 5.90 -18.96
CA ILE A 196 -7.85 4.48 -18.63
C ILE A 196 -9.27 4.03 -19.00
N ASP A 197 -10.29 4.79 -18.62
CA ASP A 197 -11.71 4.47 -18.89
C ASP A 197 -12.01 4.36 -20.39
N ILE A 198 -11.50 5.30 -21.19
CA ILE A 198 -11.65 5.29 -22.66
C ILE A 198 -10.60 4.43 -23.37
N GLN A 199 -9.70 3.79 -22.61
CA GLN A 199 -8.59 2.95 -23.09
C GLN A 199 -7.64 3.65 -24.09
N ASP A 200 -7.48 4.96 -23.96
CA ASP A 200 -6.53 5.75 -24.75
C ASP A 200 -5.14 5.71 -24.10
N PHE A 201 -4.31 4.78 -24.57
CA PHE A 201 -2.95 4.61 -24.06
C PHE A 201 -2.05 5.81 -24.34
N SER A 202 -2.23 6.49 -25.48
CA SER A 202 -1.41 7.63 -25.85
C SER A 202 -1.67 8.81 -24.91
N LEU A 203 -2.94 9.11 -24.65
CA LEU A 203 -3.34 10.11 -23.67
C LEU A 203 -2.86 9.73 -22.27
N PHE A 204 -3.04 8.47 -21.86
CA PHE A 204 -2.56 8.01 -20.56
C PHE A 204 -1.05 8.21 -20.40
N LYS A 205 -0.26 7.85 -21.42
CA LYS A 205 1.19 8.03 -21.43
C LYS A 205 1.59 9.50 -21.33
N GLU A 206 0.93 10.38 -22.08
CA GLU A 206 1.15 11.82 -22.04
C GLU A 206 0.95 12.35 -20.61
N LYS A 207 -0.22 12.06 -20.00
CA LYS A 207 -0.57 12.54 -18.66
C LYS A 207 0.26 11.94 -17.54
N LEU A 208 0.68 10.67 -17.69
CA LEU A 208 1.63 10.05 -16.78
C LEU A 208 3.00 10.74 -16.83
N SER A 209 3.43 11.14 -18.03
CA SER A 209 4.71 11.82 -18.26
C SER A 209 4.68 13.27 -17.73
N GLU A 210 3.59 14.01 -17.99
CA GLU A 210 3.36 15.34 -17.41
C GLU A 210 3.35 15.29 -15.88
N ASN A 211 2.70 14.28 -15.28
CA ASN A 211 2.72 14.09 -13.83
C ASN A 211 4.13 13.76 -13.30
N GLN A 212 4.93 13.00 -14.06
CA GLN A 212 6.32 12.74 -13.68
C GLN A 212 7.19 13.99 -13.75
N LEU A 213 6.99 14.85 -14.75
CA LEU A 213 7.68 16.15 -14.88
C LEU A 213 7.29 17.09 -13.72
N LEU A 214 6.00 17.18 -13.40
CA LEU A 214 5.52 18.00 -12.27
C LEU A 214 6.22 17.60 -10.96
N LEU A 215 6.43 16.31 -10.71
CA LEU A 215 7.16 15.85 -9.52
C LEU A 215 8.65 16.23 -9.59
N LEU A 216 9.29 16.14 -10.75
CA LEU A 216 10.72 16.49 -10.89
C LEU A 216 10.99 17.97 -10.66
N GLU A 217 10.05 18.83 -11.02
CA GLU A 217 10.17 20.27 -10.85
C GLU A 217 9.92 20.71 -9.40
N ASN A 218 9.19 19.91 -8.62
CA ASN A 218 8.69 20.31 -7.29
C ASN A 218 9.25 19.48 -6.12
N ILE A 219 9.86 18.33 -6.38
CA ILE A 219 10.48 17.47 -5.35
C ILE A 219 11.99 17.70 -5.33
N PRO A 220 12.63 17.79 -4.13
CA PRO A 220 14.04 18.12 -4.00
C PRO A 220 15.01 17.13 -4.63
N GLU A 221 16.27 17.57 -4.71
CA GLU A 221 17.40 16.78 -5.17
C GLU A 221 17.46 15.41 -4.46
N GLY A 222 17.73 14.37 -5.25
CA GLY A 222 17.73 12.98 -4.80
C GLY A 222 16.49 12.18 -5.16
N TYR A 223 15.35 12.83 -5.47
CA TYR A 223 14.12 12.13 -5.89
C TYR A 223 14.34 11.20 -7.09
N MET A 224 15.11 11.66 -8.08
CA MET A 224 15.50 10.91 -9.25
C MET A 224 16.97 10.52 -9.16
N THR A 225 17.24 9.23 -8.95
CA THR A 225 18.60 8.67 -9.04
C THR A 225 19.02 8.48 -10.49
N LYS A 226 20.31 8.20 -10.72
CA LYS A 226 20.84 7.93 -12.07
C LYS A 226 20.18 6.71 -12.71
N GLU A 227 19.95 5.67 -11.91
CA GLU A 227 19.32 4.42 -12.34
C GLU A 227 17.84 4.62 -12.65
N LEU A 228 17.12 5.39 -11.83
CA LEU A 228 15.73 5.77 -12.10
C LEU A 228 15.63 6.59 -13.39
N ALA A 229 16.51 7.58 -13.58
CA ALA A 229 16.54 8.40 -14.80
C ALA A 229 16.81 7.55 -16.05
N LEU A 230 17.80 6.65 -15.97
CA LEU A 230 18.15 5.75 -17.07
C LEU A 230 16.98 4.83 -17.45
N ALA A 231 16.37 4.16 -16.46
CA ALA A 231 15.24 3.28 -16.70
C ALA A 231 14.03 4.04 -17.24
N LEU A 232 13.68 5.18 -16.64
CA LEU A 232 12.54 6.00 -17.05
C LEU A 232 12.69 6.48 -18.51
N ASN A 233 13.87 6.99 -18.87
CA ASN A 233 14.15 7.47 -20.23
C ASN A 233 14.10 6.33 -21.25
N LEU A 234 14.69 5.17 -20.93
CA LEU A 234 14.65 4.01 -21.80
C LEU A 234 13.21 3.54 -22.01
N LEU A 235 12.43 3.37 -20.93
CA LEU A 235 11.05 2.87 -20.99
C LEU A 235 10.16 3.81 -21.78
N ASN A 236 10.20 5.12 -21.48
CA ASN A 236 9.32 6.09 -22.13
C ASN A 236 9.72 6.40 -23.59
N SER A 237 10.89 5.93 -24.07
CA SER A 237 11.28 6.02 -25.48
C SER A 237 10.43 5.12 -26.42
N TYR A 238 9.74 4.11 -25.89
CA TYR A 238 8.88 3.21 -26.66
C TYR A 238 7.44 3.70 -26.64
N PRO A 239 6.76 3.91 -27.79
CA PRO A 239 5.40 4.44 -27.83
C PRO A 239 4.38 3.60 -27.08
N GLU A 240 4.57 2.27 -27.02
CA GLU A 240 3.68 1.31 -26.37
C GLU A 240 3.94 1.12 -24.86
N LEU A 241 4.90 1.86 -24.29
CA LEU A 241 5.29 1.79 -22.88
C LEU A 241 5.11 3.15 -22.20
N ALA A 242 4.61 3.14 -20.97
CA ALA A 242 4.44 4.31 -20.12
C ALA A 242 4.92 3.98 -18.69
N ALA A 243 5.95 4.69 -18.23
CA ALA A 243 6.57 4.45 -16.93
C ALA A 243 6.66 5.73 -16.08
N LYS A 244 6.61 5.54 -14.76
CA LYS A 244 6.76 6.58 -13.74
C LYS A 244 7.47 6.02 -12.50
N ILE A 245 8.19 6.87 -11.78
CA ILE A 245 8.73 6.55 -10.46
C ILE A 245 7.57 6.27 -9.49
N SER A 246 7.62 5.13 -8.79
CA SER A 246 6.59 4.71 -7.86
C SER A 246 6.93 5.09 -6.41
N GLY A 247 5.90 5.38 -5.60
CA GLY A 247 6.05 5.70 -4.18
C GLY A 247 6.66 7.09 -3.92
N ALA A 248 7.45 7.19 -2.86
CA ALA A 248 8.07 8.46 -2.45
C ALA A 248 9.22 8.91 -3.36
N GLY A 249 9.69 8.03 -4.25
CA GLY A 249 10.93 8.22 -5.03
C GLY A 249 12.18 8.03 -4.19
N PHE A 250 13.27 8.70 -4.56
CA PHE A 250 14.59 8.61 -3.93
C PHE A 250 15.32 7.27 -4.11
N GLY A 251 14.74 6.36 -4.88
CA GLY A 251 15.27 5.04 -5.20
C GLY A 251 14.15 4.02 -5.40
N GLU A 252 14.53 2.75 -5.48
CA GLU A 252 13.67 1.56 -5.47
C GLU A 252 13.03 1.19 -6.81
N ASN A 253 11.88 1.79 -7.15
CA ASN A 253 10.96 1.17 -8.10
C ASN A 253 10.33 2.18 -9.07
N LEU A 254 10.19 1.76 -10.33
CA LEU A 254 9.23 2.34 -11.27
C LEU A 254 8.04 1.39 -11.43
N ILE A 255 6.91 1.96 -11.78
CA ILE A 255 5.79 1.22 -12.34
C ILE A 255 5.79 1.43 -13.86
N LEU A 256 5.55 0.34 -14.60
CA LEU A 256 5.47 0.34 -16.05
C LEU A 256 4.11 -0.22 -16.49
N PHE A 257 3.46 0.49 -17.41
CA PHE A 257 2.27 0.06 -18.13
C PHE A 257 2.64 -0.20 -19.59
N ALA A 258 2.24 -1.35 -20.12
CA ALA A 258 2.54 -1.76 -21.48
C ALA A 258 1.24 -2.04 -22.25
N GLN A 259 1.00 -1.26 -23.30
CA GLN A 259 -0.16 -1.44 -24.19
C GLN A 259 -0.14 -2.81 -24.86
N ASN A 260 1.07 -3.30 -25.17
CA ASN A 260 1.32 -4.65 -25.67
C ASN A 260 2.71 -5.11 -25.16
N SER A 261 3.04 -6.40 -25.36
CA SER A 261 4.28 -6.98 -24.84
C SER A 261 5.43 -7.08 -25.84
N MET A 262 5.36 -6.43 -27.01
CA MET A 262 6.35 -6.61 -28.08
C MET A 262 7.75 -6.12 -27.66
N ALA A 263 7.85 -4.95 -27.05
CA ALA A 263 9.14 -4.39 -26.61
C ALA A 263 9.67 -4.96 -25.28
N ILE A 264 8.88 -5.73 -24.53
CA ILE A 264 9.23 -6.11 -23.15
C ILE A 264 10.51 -6.94 -23.08
N ALA A 265 10.68 -7.92 -23.96
CA ALA A 265 11.88 -8.77 -23.96
C ALA A 265 13.16 -7.98 -24.29
N GLU A 266 13.08 -7.06 -25.24
CA GLU A 266 14.21 -6.20 -25.62
C GLU A 266 14.57 -5.23 -24.49
N VAL A 267 13.57 -4.57 -23.92
CA VAL A 267 13.75 -3.62 -22.81
C VAL A 267 14.30 -4.33 -21.58
N GLN A 268 13.80 -5.51 -21.23
CA GLN A 268 14.29 -6.29 -20.11
C GLN A 268 15.78 -6.64 -20.28
N LYS A 269 16.21 -7.01 -21.50
CA LYS A 269 17.62 -7.24 -21.80
C LYS A 269 18.45 -5.98 -21.56
N LYS A 270 18.02 -4.83 -22.11
CA LYS A 270 18.71 -3.55 -21.93
C LYS A 270 18.79 -3.14 -20.46
N LEU A 271 17.72 -3.31 -19.68
CA LEU A 271 17.70 -3.00 -18.24
C LEU A 271 18.65 -3.91 -17.44
N SER A 272 18.72 -5.19 -17.81
CA SER A 272 19.58 -6.17 -17.11
C SER A 272 21.07 -5.85 -17.21
N GLU A 273 21.51 -5.14 -18.26
CA GLU A 273 22.89 -4.66 -18.42
C GLU A 273 23.28 -3.65 -17.32
N TYR A 274 22.29 -2.99 -16.71
CA TYR A 274 22.47 -2.04 -15.61
C TYR A 274 22.10 -2.64 -14.25
N GLY A 275 21.86 -3.95 -14.18
CA GLY A 275 21.39 -4.62 -12.95
C GLY A 275 19.97 -4.22 -12.53
N ILE A 276 19.17 -3.68 -13.45
CA ILE A 276 17.79 -3.27 -13.21
C ILE A 276 16.87 -4.44 -13.56
N ASN A 277 16.05 -4.86 -12.60
CA ASN A 277 15.12 -5.96 -12.78
C ASN A 277 13.76 -5.47 -13.28
N LEU A 278 13.11 -6.22 -14.16
CA LEU A 278 11.75 -5.96 -14.65
C LEU A 278 10.92 -7.21 -14.44
N GLU A 279 9.82 -7.07 -13.70
CA GLU A 279 8.96 -8.18 -13.29
C GLU A 279 7.49 -7.85 -13.59
N GLU A 280 6.80 -8.73 -14.31
CA GLU A 280 5.35 -8.62 -14.52
C GLU A 280 4.62 -8.91 -13.21
N PHE A 281 3.65 -8.07 -12.85
CA PHE A 281 2.78 -8.33 -11.71
C PHE A 281 1.32 -8.34 -12.12
N LYS A 282 0.52 -9.10 -11.36
CA LYS A 282 -0.93 -9.15 -11.53
C LYS A 282 -1.59 -8.24 -10.53
N ILE A 283 -2.48 -7.39 -11.01
CA ILE A 283 -3.39 -6.62 -10.15
C ILE A 283 -4.28 -7.64 -9.42
N ALA A 284 -4.35 -7.52 -8.09
CA ALA A 284 -5.17 -8.39 -7.27
C ALA A 284 -6.66 -8.22 -7.60
N GLN A 285 -7.49 -9.19 -7.24
CA GLN A 285 -8.94 -9.03 -7.36
C GLN A 285 -9.45 -7.94 -6.40
N LYS A 286 -10.60 -7.36 -6.74
CA LYS A 286 -11.30 -6.44 -5.84
C LYS A 286 -11.83 -7.22 -4.64
N ASN A 287 -11.70 -6.63 -3.46
CA ASN A 287 -12.30 -7.14 -2.24
C ASN A 287 -13.75 -6.69 -2.17
N ASN A 288 -14.60 -7.57 -1.62
CA ASN A 288 -15.99 -7.29 -1.30
C ASN A 288 -16.14 -6.99 0.21
#